data_AF-A0A1M7MU52-F1
#
_entry.id   AF-A0A1M7MU52-F1
#
_cell.length_a   1.000
_cell.length_b   1.000
_cell.length_c   1.000
_cell.angle_alpha   90.00
_cell.angle_beta   90.00
_cell.angle_gamma   90.00
#
_symmetry.space_group_name_H-M   'P 1'
#
loop_
_entity.id
_entity.type
_entity.pdbx_description
1 polymer ?
#
loop_
_entity_poly.entity_id
_entity_poly.type
_entity_poly.pdbx_seq_one_letter_code
_entity_poly.pdbx_strand_id
1 'polypeptide(L)'
;MNPVGVASSPACEEGVVEALGWHGTLLDGVRVLDTELTVVITAGEDRQPTLGGALVPVRGSWRQALSIARAFLAFAPVALVLPEPPSELCLLECGYADVGIVVDGNVVLPARSRRPVPTTRRTMDRALWRELDRVLSGASSAR
;
A
#
# COMPACT_ATOMS: atom_id res chain seq x y z
N MET A 1 -25.07 19.10 -8.53
CA MET A 1 -23.78 18.79 -9.18
C MET A 1 -22.69 19.30 -8.25
N ASN A 2 -21.96 18.41 -7.57
CA ASN A 2 -20.79 18.76 -6.77
C ASN A 2 -19.56 18.11 -7.42
N PRO A 3 -18.50 18.86 -7.74
CA PRO A 3 -17.23 18.26 -8.07
C PRO A 3 -16.51 17.98 -6.75
N VAL A 4 -16.49 16.74 -6.28
CA VAL A 4 -15.57 16.35 -5.20
C VAL A 4 -14.26 15.95 -5.87
N GLY A 5 -13.48 16.97 -6.20
CA GLY A 5 -12.05 16.83 -6.41
C GLY A 5 -11.36 16.84 -5.05
N VAL A 6 -10.74 15.73 -4.69
CA VAL A 6 -9.48 15.74 -3.96
C VAL A 6 -8.63 14.68 -4.65
N ALA A 7 -7.95 15.09 -5.72
CA ALA A 7 -6.78 14.37 -6.15
C ALA A 7 -5.75 14.59 -5.04
N SER A 8 -5.53 13.58 -4.21
CA SER A 8 -4.34 13.50 -3.37
C SER A 8 -3.13 13.79 -4.26
N SER A 9 -2.35 14.81 -3.93
CA SER A 9 -1.22 15.19 -4.77
C SER A 9 -0.15 14.09 -4.70
N PRO A 10 0.40 13.60 -5.83
CA PRO A 10 1.42 12.56 -5.84
C PRO A 10 2.66 12.93 -5.00
N ALA A 11 2.93 14.22 -4.82
CA ALA A 11 4.02 14.72 -3.98
C ALA A 11 3.85 14.39 -2.48
N CYS A 12 2.62 14.31 -1.98
CA CYS A 12 2.37 13.90 -0.59
C CYS A 12 2.65 12.42 -0.36
N GLU A 13 2.46 11.60 -1.40
CA GLU A 13 2.62 10.15 -1.32
C GLU A 13 4.09 9.74 -1.54
N GLU A 14 4.84 10.46 -2.39
CA GLU A 14 6.29 10.29 -2.52
C GLU A 14 7.03 10.57 -1.19
N GLY A 15 6.66 11.64 -0.48
CA GLY A 15 7.24 11.94 0.84
C GLY A 15 6.95 10.88 1.91
N VAL A 16 5.79 10.20 1.81
CA VAL A 16 5.43 9.08 2.71
C VAL A 16 6.30 7.86 2.45
N VAL A 17 6.51 7.50 1.18
CA VAL A 17 7.35 6.36 0.79
C VAL A 17 8.79 6.56 1.25
N GLU A 18 9.33 7.78 1.09
CA GLU A 18 10.66 8.14 1.58
C GLU A 18 10.75 8.07 3.11
N ALA A 19 9.76 8.62 3.82
CA ALA A 19 9.69 8.56 5.29
C ALA A 19 9.55 7.13 5.83
N LEU A 20 8.91 6.23 5.07
CA LEU A 20 8.83 4.80 5.37
C LEU A 20 10.12 4.04 5.02
N GLY A 21 11.10 4.70 4.38
CA GLY A 21 12.33 4.07 3.90
C GLY A 21 12.09 3.08 2.76
N TRP A 22 10.98 3.21 2.06
CA TRP A 22 10.63 2.37 0.92
C TRP A 22 11.24 2.96 -0.36
N HIS A 23 11.62 2.09 -1.29
CA HIS A 23 12.22 2.50 -2.55
C HIS A 23 11.42 1.89 -3.69
N GLY A 24 11.21 2.63 -4.77
CA GLY A 24 10.50 2.16 -5.96
C GLY A 24 9.56 3.20 -6.55
N THR A 25 8.74 2.77 -7.50
CA THR A 25 7.74 3.59 -8.17
C THR A 25 6.40 3.42 -7.49
N LEU A 26 5.73 4.54 -7.18
CA LEU A 26 4.36 4.55 -6.68
C LEU A 26 3.38 4.23 -7.81
N LEU A 27 2.42 3.37 -7.49
CA LEU A 27 1.31 3.05 -8.37
C LEU A 27 0.00 3.06 -7.60
N ASP A 28 -0.87 3.99 -7.98
CA ASP A 28 -2.22 4.11 -7.45
C ASP A 28 -3.22 3.24 -8.22
N GLY A 29 -4.40 3.06 -7.64
CA GLY A 29 -5.50 2.40 -8.34
C GLY A 29 -5.42 0.87 -8.37
N VAL A 30 -4.49 0.26 -7.64
CA VAL A 30 -4.40 -1.20 -7.54
C VAL A 30 -5.57 -1.70 -6.72
N ARG A 31 -6.40 -2.59 -7.28
CA ARG A 31 -7.56 -3.14 -6.57
C ARG A 31 -7.27 -4.51 -5.99
N VAL A 32 -7.58 -4.66 -4.72
CA VAL A 32 -7.57 -5.96 -4.03
C VAL A 32 -8.88 -6.09 -3.28
N LEU A 33 -9.63 -7.14 -3.64
CA LEU A 33 -11.04 -7.26 -3.26
C LEU A 33 -11.78 -5.98 -3.70
N ASP A 34 -12.45 -5.29 -2.80
CA ASP A 34 -13.18 -4.05 -3.04
C ASP A 34 -12.43 -2.81 -2.55
N THR A 35 -11.12 -2.90 -2.35
CA THR A 35 -10.29 -1.80 -1.84
C THR A 35 -9.24 -1.40 -2.86
N GLU A 36 -9.25 -0.11 -3.18
CA GLU A 36 -8.23 0.53 -4.00
C GLU A 36 -7.11 1.00 -3.08
N LEU A 37 -5.88 0.64 -3.43
CA LEU A 37 -4.68 0.88 -2.64
C LEU A 37 -3.54 1.36 -3.53
N THR A 38 -2.59 2.00 -2.87
CA THR A 38 -1.35 2.48 -3.48
C THR A 38 -0.25 1.49 -3.16
N VAL A 39 0.52 1.10 -4.16
CA VAL A 39 1.65 0.17 -3.99
C VAL A 39 2.95 0.81 -4.40
N VAL A 40 4.04 0.37 -3.78
CA VAL A 40 5.40 0.65 -4.23
C VAL A 40 5.90 -0.55 -5.01
N ILE A 41 6.37 -0.32 -6.23
CA ILE A 41 6.93 -1.35 -7.09
C ILE A 41 8.44 -1.15 -7.24
N THR A 42 9.18 -2.23 -7.04
CA THR A 42 10.64 -2.30 -7.20
C THR A 42 11.01 -3.11 -8.42
N ALA A 43 12.16 -2.82 -9.03
CA ALA A 43 12.73 -3.70 -10.03
C ALA A 43 13.19 -5.01 -9.38
N GLY A 44 12.52 -6.12 -9.66
CA GLY A 44 12.91 -7.44 -9.18
C GLY A 44 13.99 -8.10 -10.04
N GLU A 45 14.50 -9.23 -9.55
CA GLU A 45 15.33 -10.14 -10.36
C GLU A 45 14.55 -10.53 -11.62
N ASP A 46 15.23 -10.60 -12.77
CA ASP A 46 14.64 -10.89 -14.09
C ASP A 46 13.68 -9.85 -14.68
N ARG A 47 13.77 -8.57 -14.28
CA ARG A 47 12.93 -7.46 -14.76
C ARG A 47 11.43 -7.62 -14.46
N GLN A 48 11.06 -8.54 -13.57
CA GLN A 48 9.69 -8.61 -13.07
C GLN A 48 9.52 -7.62 -11.91
N PRO A 49 8.53 -6.72 -11.95
CA PRO A 49 8.23 -5.84 -10.83
C PRO A 49 7.90 -6.65 -9.59
N THR A 50 8.52 -6.28 -8.46
CA THR A 50 8.25 -6.86 -7.14
C THR A 50 7.59 -5.82 -6.24
N LEU A 51 6.70 -6.27 -5.36
CA LEU A 51 6.08 -5.39 -4.38
C LEU A 51 7.12 -4.94 -3.34
N GLY A 52 7.39 -3.63 -3.28
CA GLY A 52 8.27 -2.98 -2.32
C GLY A 52 7.55 -2.48 -1.07
N GLY A 53 6.24 -2.24 -1.17
CA GLY A 53 5.39 -1.78 -0.07
C GLY A 53 3.94 -1.60 -0.49
N ALA A 54 3.03 -1.46 0.48
CA ALA A 54 1.63 -1.15 0.21
C ALA A 54 1.05 -0.15 1.23
N LEU A 55 0.29 0.82 0.72
CA LEU A 55 -0.48 1.79 1.49
C LEU A 55 -1.96 1.45 1.38
N VAL A 56 -2.58 1.08 2.49
CA VAL A 56 -3.99 0.69 2.54
C VAL A 56 -4.80 1.80 3.18
N PRO A 57 -5.70 2.48 2.44
CA PRO A 57 -6.51 3.54 3.02
C PRO A 57 -7.59 2.97 3.95
N VAL A 58 -7.76 3.60 5.11
CA VAL A 58 -8.85 3.25 6.05
C VAL A 58 -10.10 4.04 5.67
N ARG A 59 -11.00 3.42 4.89
CA ARG A 59 -12.29 4.01 4.48
C ARG A 59 -13.45 3.27 5.16
N GLY A 60 -13.94 3.83 6.27
CA GLY A 60 -15.16 3.38 6.96
C GLY A 60 -15.01 2.15 7.87
N SER A 61 -14.09 1.21 7.60
CA SER A 61 -13.90 0.02 8.44
C SER A 61 -12.42 -0.25 8.74
N TRP A 62 -12.03 0.03 9.99
CA TRP A 62 -10.71 -0.31 10.52
C TRP A 62 -10.39 -1.80 10.37
N ARG A 63 -11.34 -2.67 10.75
CA ARG A 63 -11.15 -4.13 10.69
C ARG A 63 -10.90 -4.64 9.28
N GLN A 64 -11.60 -4.07 8.31
CA GLN A 64 -11.40 -4.44 6.90
C GLN A 64 -10.02 -4.01 6.42
N ALA A 65 -9.64 -2.75 6.65
CA ALA A 65 -8.33 -2.24 6.26
C ALA A 65 -7.18 -3.01 6.92
N LEU A 66 -7.29 -3.33 8.22
CA LEU A 66 -6.31 -4.13 8.94
C LEU A 66 -6.25 -5.57 8.41
N SER A 67 -7.38 -6.17 8.05
CA SER A 67 -7.42 -7.51 7.44
C SER A 67 -6.67 -7.54 6.11
N ILE A 68 -6.90 -6.55 5.24
CA ILE A 68 -6.20 -6.38 3.97
C ILE A 68 -4.70 -6.17 4.22
N ALA A 69 -4.34 -5.25 5.11
CA ALA A 69 -2.95 -4.97 5.43
C ALA A 69 -2.21 -6.22 5.91
N ARG A 70 -2.82 -7.01 6.78
CA ARG A 70 -2.26 -8.27 7.27
C ARG A 70 -2.09 -9.32 6.17
N ALA A 71 -3.00 -9.38 5.21
CA ALA A 71 -2.85 -10.26 4.05
C ALA A 71 -1.63 -9.85 3.20
N PHE A 72 -1.32 -8.55 3.13
CA PHE A 72 -0.19 -8.02 2.37
C PHE A 72 1.19 -8.22 3.03
N LEU A 73 1.25 -8.33 4.36
CA LEU A 73 2.51 -8.48 5.12
C LEU A 73 3.35 -9.70 4.73
N ALA A 74 2.75 -10.72 4.12
CA ALA A 74 3.49 -11.87 3.62
C ALA A 74 4.38 -11.54 2.41
N PHE A 75 4.16 -10.39 1.75
CA PHE A 75 4.74 -10.01 0.47
C PHE A 75 5.64 -8.79 0.57
N ALA A 76 5.20 -7.76 1.32
CA ALA A 76 5.90 -6.49 1.47
C ALA A 76 5.54 -5.83 2.81
N PRO A 77 6.33 -4.86 3.30
CA PRO A 77 5.91 -4.00 4.39
C PRO A 77 4.63 -3.23 4.01
N VAL A 78 3.78 -2.95 4.99
CA VAL A 78 2.46 -2.34 4.76
C VAL A 78 2.20 -1.26 5.80
N ALA A 79 1.57 -0.17 5.38
CA ALA A 79 1.07 0.87 6.28
C ALA A 79 -0.41 1.16 6.00
N LEU A 80 -1.16 1.47 7.06
CA LEU A 80 -2.50 2.02 6.96
C LEU A 80 -2.41 3.53 6.79
N VAL A 81 -3.21 4.09 5.89
CA VAL A 81 -3.35 5.53 5.69
C VAL A 81 -4.65 5.96 6.35
N LEU A 82 -4.54 6.82 7.37
CA LEU A 82 -5.67 7.32 8.13
C LEU A 82 -5.89 8.82 7.84
N PRO A 83 -7.15 9.27 7.78
CA PRO A 83 -7.47 10.69 7.62
C PRO A 83 -7.35 11.48 8.94
N GLU A 84 -7.25 10.79 10.08
CA GLU A 84 -7.21 11.39 11.41
C GLU A 84 -6.22 10.62 12.30
N PRO A 85 -5.69 11.24 13.37
CA PRO A 85 -4.80 10.56 14.31
C PRO A 85 -5.41 9.27 14.89
N PRO A 86 -4.65 8.16 14.96
CA PRO A 86 -5.15 6.89 15.50
C PRO A 86 -5.38 6.98 17.01
N SER A 87 -6.32 6.18 17.51
CA SER A 87 -6.44 5.94 18.95
C SER A 87 -5.28 5.07 19.46
N GLU A 88 -5.06 5.07 20.77
CA GLU A 88 -4.05 4.20 21.41
C GLU A 88 -4.27 2.71 21.11
N LEU A 89 -5.53 2.27 21.05
CA LEU A 89 -5.88 0.90 20.68
C LEU A 89 -5.45 0.58 19.24
N CYS A 90 -5.65 1.52 18.30
CA CYS A 90 -5.22 1.33 16.91
C CYS A 90 -3.70 1.21 16.81
N LEU A 91 -2.96 2.04 17.56
CA LEU A 91 -1.50 1.97 17.65
C LEU A 91 -1.03 0.62 18.17
N LEU A 92 -1.65 0.11 19.24
CA LEU A 92 -1.35 -1.20 19.82
C LEU A 92 -1.63 -2.33 18.82
N GLU A 93 -2.80 -2.34 18.19
CA GLU A 93 -3.19 -3.36 17.22
C GLU A 93 -2.22 -3.41 16.03
N CYS A 94 -1.89 -2.25 15.45
CA CYS A 94 -0.93 -2.16 14.37
C CYS A 94 0.48 -2.57 14.79
N GLY A 95 0.91 -2.19 16.00
CA GLY A 95 2.20 -2.59 16.57
C GLY A 95 2.34 -4.11 16.70
N TYR A 96 1.29 -4.80 17.18
CA TYR A 96 1.27 -6.27 17.24
C TYR A 96 1.17 -6.93 15.87
N ALA A 97 0.50 -6.27 14.93
CA ALA A 97 0.35 -6.77 13.57
C ALA A 97 1.58 -6.50 12.69
N ASP A 98 2.57 -5.73 13.15
CA ASP A 98 3.71 -5.23 12.35
C ASP A 98 3.30 -4.31 11.18
N VAL A 99 2.14 -3.66 11.28
CA VAL A 99 1.60 -2.75 10.26
C VAL A 99 1.95 -1.31 10.64
N GLY A 100 2.44 -0.52 9.68
CA GLY A 100 2.70 0.91 9.87
C GLY A 100 1.44 1.76 9.87
N ILE A 101 1.54 3.01 10.32
CA ILE A 101 0.47 4.01 10.27
C ILE A 101 1.01 5.31 9.71
N VAL A 102 0.28 5.87 8.75
CA VAL A 102 0.50 7.18 8.14
C VAL A 102 -0.73 8.05 8.35
N VAL A 103 -0.53 9.30 8.78
CA VAL A 103 -1.58 10.31 8.96
C VAL A 103 -1.11 11.61 8.31
N ASP A 104 -1.90 12.16 7.38
CA ASP A 104 -1.58 13.41 6.68
C ASP A 104 -0.14 13.46 6.12
N GLY A 105 0.32 12.34 5.57
CA GLY A 105 1.68 12.21 5.03
C GLY A 105 2.78 11.92 6.06
N ASN A 106 2.47 11.88 7.35
CA ASN A 106 3.44 11.64 8.42
C ASN A 106 3.38 10.20 8.91
N VAL A 107 4.56 9.57 9.08
CA VAL A 107 4.67 8.23 9.66
C VAL A 107 4.51 8.33 11.17
N VAL A 108 3.38 7.83 11.68
CA VAL A 108 3.10 7.77 13.13
C VAL A 108 3.64 6.48 13.73
N LEU A 109 3.58 5.38 12.97
CA LEU A 109 4.13 4.09 13.35
C LEU A 109 4.86 3.49 12.13
N PRO A 110 6.15 3.16 12.22
CA PRO A 110 6.87 2.60 11.09
C PRO A 110 6.36 1.19 10.76
N ALA A 111 6.24 0.89 9.47
CA ALA A 111 5.94 -0.46 9.01
C ALA A 111 7.15 -1.38 9.22
N ARG A 112 6.91 -2.62 9.66
CA ARG A 112 7.99 -3.61 9.83
C ARG A 112 7.89 -4.69 8.76
N SER A 113 9.00 -4.92 8.07
CA SER A 113 9.08 -6.02 7.10
C SER A 113 9.09 -7.36 7.83
N ARG A 114 8.15 -8.24 7.48
CA ARG A 114 8.25 -9.66 7.85
C ARG A 114 9.08 -10.40 6.81
N ARG A 115 9.80 -11.44 7.24
CA ARG A 115 10.54 -12.31 6.31
C ARG A 115 9.51 -12.97 5.37
N PRO A 116 9.59 -12.76 4.04
CA PRO A 116 8.62 -13.32 3.12
C PRO A 116 8.64 -14.85 3.17
N VAL A 117 7.46 -15.48 3.18
CA VAL A 117 7.37 -16.94 3.03
C VAL A 117 7.46 -17.25 1.53
N PRO A 118 8.49 -17.98 1.05
CA PRO A 118 8.80 -18.07 -0.38
C PRO A 118 7.69 -18.66 -1.25
N THR A 119 6.85 -19.55 -0.70
CA THR A 119 5.84 -20.30 -1.46
C THR A 119 4.57 -19.50 -1.74
N THR A 120 4.14 -18.62 -0.83
CA THR A 120 2.97 -17.75 -1.04
C THR A 120 3.27 -16.61 -2.01
N ARG A 121 4.53 -16.15 -2.03
CA ARG A 121 5.00 -14.99 -2.81
C ARG A 121 4.68 -15.08 -4.30
N ARG A 122 4.96 -16.22 -4.94
CA ARG A 122 4.77 -16.41 -6.40
C ARG A 122 3.32 -16.27 -6.88
N THR A 123 2.33 -16.69 -6.08
CA THR A 123 0.92 -16.64 -6.49
C THR A 123 0.40 -15.21 -6.43
N MET A 124 0.76 -14.47 -5.39
CA MET A 124 0.38 -13.07 -5.26
C MET A 124 1.12 -12.20 -6.28
N ASP A 125 2.42 -12.42 -6.50
CA ASP A 125 3.18 -11.69 -7.52
C ASP A 125 2.54 -11.84 -8.91
N ARG A 126 2.03 -13.05 -9.24
CA ARG A 126 1.31 -13.29 -10.50
C ARG A 126 -0.07 -12.61 -10.55
N ALA A 127 -0.82 -12.60 -9.45
CA ALA A 127 -2.12 -11.93 -9.39
C ALA A 127 -1.96 -10.41 -9.46
N LEU A 128 -1.01 -9.88 -8.67
CA LEU A 128 -0.57 -8.49 -8.70
C LEU A 128 -0.10 -8.12 -10.11
N TRP A 129 0.67 -8.97 -10.79
CA TRP A 129 1.12 -8.72 -12.17
C TRP A 129 0.00 -8.42 -13.14
N ARG A 130 -1.12 -9.16 -13.09
CA ARG A 130 -2.27 -8.90 -14.00
C ARG A 130 -2.90 -7.54 -13.73
N GLU A 131 -2.95 -7.16 -12.46
CA GLU A 131 -3.52 -5.87 -12.06
C GLU A 131 -2.55 -4.71 -12.34
N LEU A 132 -1.25 -4.93 -12.15
CA LEU A 132 -0.19 -3.98 -12.55
C LEU A 132 -0.20 -3.78 -14.06
N ASP A 133 -0.29 -4.86 -14.85
CA ASP A 133 -0.37 -4.80 -16.31
C ASP A 133 -1.62 -4.02 -16.76
N ARG A 134 -2.76 -4.21 -16.10
CA ARG A 134 -3.99 -3.43 -16.31
C ARG A 134 -3.78 -1.94 -16.05
N VAL A 135 -3.21 -1.57 -14.91
CA VAL A 135 -3.02 -0.17 -14.52
C VAL A 135 -1.96 0.50 -15.41
N LEU A 136 -0.84 -0.16 -15.68
CA LEU A 136 0.22 0.36 -16.53
C LEU A 136 -0.23 0.50 -18.00
N SER A 137 -0.98 -0.47 -18.53
CA SER A 137 -1.54 -0.41 -19.89
C SER A 137 -2.65 0.64 -20.02
N GLY A 138 -3.47 0.81 -18.97
CA GLY A 138 -4.49 1.86 -18.91
C GLY A 138 -3.90 3.27 -18.85
N ALA A 139 -2.81 3.45 -18.10
CA ALA A 139 -2.09 4.72 -18.01
C ALA A 139 -1.41 5.11 -19.34
N SER A 140 -1.00 4.13 -20.16
CA SER A 140 -0.40 4.39 -21.48
C SER A 140 -1.43 4.76 -22.57
N SER A 141 -2.70 4.40 -22.41
CA SER A 141 -3.75 4.72 -23.39
C SER A 141 -4.42 6.08 -23.17
N ALA A 142 -4.08 6.78 -22.08
CA ALA A 142 -4.64 8.08 -21.71
C ALA A 142 -3.71 9.27 -22.06
N ARG A 143 -2.66 9.04 -22.87
CA ARG A 143 -1.77 10.08 -23.41
C ARG A 143 -1.97 10.30 -24.90
#